data_AF-A0A9C8N3M8-F1
#
_entry.id   AF-A0A9C8N3M8-F1
#
_cell.length_a   1.000
_cell.length_b   1.000
_cell.length_c   1.000
_cell.angle_alpha   90.00
_cell.angle_beta   90.00
_cell.angle_gamma   90.00
#
_symmetry.space_group_name_H-M   'P 1'
#
loop_
_entity.id
_entity.type
_entity.pdbx_description
1 polymer ?
#
loop_
_entity_poly.entity_id
_entity_poly.type
_entity_poly.pdbx_seq_one_letter_code
_entity_poly.pdbx_strand_id
1 'polypeptide(L)'
;MPVPNTTTFTLQNVIDELGTAANSLQQCFIDSVYDNFDPAYRGDLNNLLCFRNYDKLKGIELRKDTTRNTACGGASNGTYYIDIGKSWFIAENLYTNEARTIKASASWYATATTARNWNGSSFTQTLPCL
;
A
#
# COMPACT_ATOMS: atom_id res chain seq x y z
N MET A 1 7.96 11.10 4.51
CA MET A 1 8.19 9.90 5.32
C MET A 1 6.89 9.54 6.02
N PRO A 2 6.40 8.30 5.89
CA PRO A 2 5.07 7.92 6.39
C PRO A 2 4.91 8.22 7.88
N VAL A 3 3.69 8.61 8.26
CA VAL A 3 3.39 8.99 9.64
C VAL A 3 3.60 7.78 10.58
N PRO A 4 4.39 7.91 11.66
CA PRO A 4 4.71 6.79 12.54
C PRO A 4 3.48 6.13 13.18
N ASN A 5 3.57 4.82 13.42
CA ASN A 5 2.54 4.07 14.14
C ASN A 5 2.65 4.23 15.67
N THR A 6 2.60 5.45 16.19
CA THR A 6 2.67 5.73 17.63
C THR A 6 1.53 6.64 18.07
N THR A 7 1.37 6.86 19.37
CA THR A 7 0.46 7.89 19.91
C THR A 7 1.16 9.23 20.15
N THR A 8 2.44 9.33 19.77
CA THR A 8 3.34 10.44 20.13
C THR A 8 3.79 11.27 18.93
N PHE A 9 3.37 10.92 17.71
CA PHE A 9 3.60 11.78 16.54
C PHE A 9 2.80 13.08 16.69
N THR A 10 3.28 14.11 16.02
CA THR A 10 2.75 15.48 16.12
C THR A 10 1.98 15.85 14.86
N LEU A 11 1.21 16.93 14.93
CA LEU A 11 0.60 17.53 13.74
C LEU A 11 1.67 17.90 12.68
N GLN A 12 2.85 18.33 13.12
CA GLN A 12 3.96 18.63 12.20
C GLN A 12 4.39 17.40 11.40
N ASN A 13 4.44 16.21 12.01
CA ASN A 13 4.76 14.98 11.27
C ASN A 13 3.73 14.67 10.18
N VAL A 14 2.46 15.01 10.40
CA VAL A 14 1.41 14.86 9.38
C VAL A 14 1.56 15.91 8.29
N ILE A 15 1.82 17.17 8.64
CA ILE A 15 2.06 18.26 7.68
C ILE A 15 3.26 17.94 6.79
N ASP A 16 4.36 17.48 7.38
CA ASP A 16 5.57 17.10 6.66
C ASP A 16 5.31 15.97 5.66
N GLU A 17 4.47 14.99 6.04
CA GLU A 17 4.14 13.87 5.15
C GLU A 17 3.18 14.27 4.02
N LEU A 18 2.22 15.14 4.32
CA LEU A 18 1.30 15.68 3.31
C LEU A 18 2.01 16.66 2.35
N GLY A 19 3.16 17.23 2.74
CA GLY A 19 3.88 18.23 1.95
C GLY A 19 3.07 19.51 1.72
N THR A 20 2.19 19.85 2.66
CA THR A 20 1.25 20.98 2.58
C THR A 20 1.67 22.14 3.48
N ALA A 21 1.05 23.31 3.29
CA ALA A 21 1.14 24.46 4.19
C ALA A 21 0.04 24.47 5.28
N ALA A 22 -0.61 23.32 5.53
CA ALA A 22 -1.63 23.18 6.56
C ALA A 22 -1.09 23.63 7.94
N ASN A 23 -1.95 24.32 8.69
CA ASN A 23 -1.65 24.81 10.04
C ASN A 23 -2.65 24.32 11.10
N SER A 24 -3.53 23.40 10.72
CA SER A 24 -4.56 22.83 11.58
C SER A 24 -4.85 21.37 11.22
N LEU A 25 -5.40 20.62 12.16
CA LEU A 25 -5.82 19.23 11.94
C LEU A 25 -6.93 19.14 10.88
N GLN A 26 -7.88 20.08 10.90
CA GLN A 26 -8.96 20.12 9.92
C GLN A 26 -8.41 20.30 8.51
N GLN A 27 -7.43 21.18 8.31
CA GLN A 27 -6.79 21.35 7.01
C GLN A 27 -6.01 20.10 6.59
N CYS A 28 -5.35 19.40 7.52
CA CYS A 28 -4.68 18.14 7.20
C CYS A 28 -5.65 17.08 6.66
N PHE A 29 -6.87 16.99 7.21
CA PHE A 29 -7.88 16.08 6.67
C PHE A 29 -8.36 16.48 5.27
N ILE A 30 -8.52 17.78 5.01
CA ILE A 30 -8.89 18.30 3.68
C ILE A 30 -7.81 17.95 2.65
N ASP A 31 -6.53 18.10 3.02
CA ASP A 31 -5.40 17.88 2.12
C ASP A 31 -5.04 16.40 1.95
N SER A 32 -5.55 15.53 2.82
CA SER A 32 -5.25 14.10 2.82
C SER A 32 -6.02 13.33 1.74
N VAL A 33 -5.45 12.20 1.32
CA VAL A 33 -6.07 11.25 0.40
C VAL A 33 -6.66 10.11 1.21
N TYR A 34 -7.97 9.87 1.07
CA TYR A 34 -8.70 8.87 1.86
C TYR A 34 -8.06 7.47 1.79
N ASP A 35 -7.58 7.07 0.62
CA ASP A 35 -7.02 5.74 0.40
C ASP A 35 -5.62 5.53 0.99
N ASN A 36 -4.98 6.59 1.48
CA ASN A 36 -3.68 6.52 2.13
C ASN A 36 -3.79 6.30 3.64
N PHE A 37 -5.00 6.42 4.20
CA PHE A 37 -5.23 6.10 5.60
C PHE A 37 -5.18 4.60 5.85
N ASP A 38 -4.55 4.20 6.94
CA ASP A 38 -4.62 2.84 7.43
C ASP A 38 -6.06 2.52 7.91
N PRO A 39 -6.73 1.52 7.32
CA PRO A 39 -8.09 1.12 7.70
C PRO A 39 -8.25 0.81 9.19
N ALA A 40 -7.18 0.39 9.87
CA ALA A 40 -7.20 0.09 11.29
C ALA A 40 -7.27 1.33 12.18
N TYR A 41 -6.87 2.51 11.67
CA TYR A 41 -6.75 3.74 12.46
C TYR A 41 -7.62 4.89 11.96
N ARG A 42 -8.06 4.88 10.69
CA ARG A 42 -8.75 6.02 10.07
C ARG A 42 -9.97 6.55 10.86
N GLY A 43 -10.71 5.67 11.54
CA GLY A 43 -11.87 6.04 12.35
C GLY A 43 -12.83 7.01 11.65
N ASP A 44 -13.28 8.02 12.40
CA ASP A 44 -14.20 9.08 11.93
C ASP A 44 -13.48 10.31 11.33
N LEU A 45 -12.17 10.24 11.11
CA LEU A 45 -11.36 11.35 10.59
C LEU A 45 -11.51 12.65 11.42
N ASN A 46 -11.49 12.53 12.74
CA ASN A 46 -11.77 13.63 13.67
C ASN A 46 -10.64 13.90 14.67
N ASN A 47 -9.57 13.11 14.66
CA ASN A 47 -8.47 13.24 15.61
C ASN A 47 -7.12 12.91 14.95
N LEU A 48 -6.03 13.41 15.54
CA LEU A 48 -4.69 13.25 14.98
C LEU A 48 -4.31 11.78 14.75
N LEU A 49 -4.75 10.86 15.63
CA LEU A 49 -4.40 9.43 15.55
C LEU A 49 -4.98 8.73 14.32
N CYS A 50 -5.94 9.35 13.61
CA CYS A 50 -6.42 8.85 12.33
C CYS A 50 -5.27 8.72 11.31
N PHE A 51 -4.22 9.54 11.41
CA PHE A 51 -3.06 9.53 10.49
C PHE A 51 -2.02 8.46 10.82
N ARG A 52 -2.23 7.58 11.79
CA ARG A 52 -1.28 6.49 12.06
C ARG A 52 -1.07 5.65 10.80
N ASN A 53 0.19 5.39 10.46
CA ASN A 53 0.60 4.70 9.23
C ASN A 53 0.11 5.40 7.94
N TYR A 54 -0.26 6.67 7.96
CA TYR A 54 -0.67 7.36 6.74
C TYR A 54 0.44 7.31 5.68
N ASP A 55 0.04 6.96 4.46
CA ASP A 55 0.90 6.73 3.28
C ASP A 55 2.01 5.68 3.47
N LYS A 56 1.85 4.78 4.46
CA LYS A 56 2.75 3.64 4.63
C LYS A 56 2.46 2.55 3.60
N LEU A 57 3.46 1.70 3.35
CA LEU A 57 3.26 0.42 2.71
C LEU A 57 2.99 -0.69 3.73
N LYS A 58 2.24 -1.72 3.31
CA LYS A 58 2.07 -2.96 4.06
C LYS A 58 2.61 -4.14 3.27
N GLY A 59 3.21 -5.08 4.02
CA GLY A 59 3.63 -6.36 3.48
C GLY A 59 2.44 -7.26 3.18
N ILE A 60 2.49 -7.94 2.04
CA ILE A 60 1.56 -9.00 1.63
C ILE A 60 2.38 -10.17 1.07
N GLU A 61 1.90 -11.39 1.30
CA GLU A 61 2.52 -12.56 0.69
C GLU A 61 1.93 -12.81 -0.69
N LEU A 62 2.79 -12.87 -1.69
CA LEU A 62 2.43 -13.22 -3.06
C LEU A 62 3.38 -14.27 -3.59
N ARG A 63 2.86 -15.12 -4.46
CA ARG A 63 3.65 -16.00 -5.31
C ARG A 63 4.01 -15.25 -6.58
N LYS A 64 5.23 -15.44 -7.07
CA LYS A 64 5.72 -14.76 -8.27
C LYS A 64 6.29 -15.77 -9.25
N ASP A 65 5.87 -15.67 -10.51
CA ASP A 65 6.51 -16.41 -11.60
C ASP A 65 6.32 -15.70 -12.95
N THR A 66 7.06 -16.16 -13.95
CA THR A 66 7.00 -15.75 -15.35
C THR A 66 5.66 -16.08 -16.01
N THR A 67 4.96 -17.12 -15.54
CA THR A 67 3.63 -17.50 -16.04
C THR A 67 2.57 -17.42 -14.95
N ARG A 68 1.33 -17.15 -15.36
CA ARG A 68 0.17 -17.13 -14.45
C ARG A 68 0.01 -18.46 -13.71
N ASN A 69 0.08 -19.57 -14.44
CA ASN A 69 -0.23 -20.89 -13.90
C ASN A 69 0.80 -21.31 -12.84
N THR A 70 2.09 -21.04 -13.07
CA THR A 70 3.14 -21.33 -12.08
C THR A 70 3.06 -20.41 -10.86
N ALA A 71 2.76 -19.12 -11.06
CA ALA A 71 2.50 -18.20 -9.96
C ALA A 71 1.31 -18.68 -9.09
N CYS A 72 0.23 -19.17 -9.71
CA CYS A 72 -0.93 -19.69 -8.99
C CYS A 72 -0.67 -21.03 -8.29
N GLY A 73 0.03 -21.97 -8.94
CA GLY A 73 0.04 -23.38 -8.54
C GLY A 73 1.31 -23.91 -7.90
N GLY A 74 2.46 -23.23 -8.00
CA GLY A 74 3.73 -23.84 -7.60
C GLY A 74 4.87 -22.90 -7.18
N ALA A 75 4.72 -21.59 -7.34
CA ALA A 75 5.74 -20.65 -6.89
C ALA A 75 5.70 -20.45 -5.36
N SER A 76 6.88 -20.27 -4.76
CA SER A 76 7.02 -19.95 -3.34
C SER A 76 6.48 -18.56 -3.03
N ASN A 77 5.98 -18.39 -1.80
CA ASN A 77 5.58 -17.09 -1.30
C ASN A 77 6.82 -16.19 -1.15
N GLY A 78 6.66 -14.93 -1.52
CA GLY A 78 7.57 -13.84 -1.18
C GLY A 78 6.78 -12.66 -0.62
N THR A 79 7.45 -11.85 0.20
CA THR A 79 6.86 -10.61 0.73
C THR A 79 7.00 -9.49 -0.29
N TYR A 80 5.86 -8.88 -0.62
CA TYR A 80 5.78 -7.69 -1.45
C TYR A 80 4.99 -6.62 -0.73
N TYR A 81 5.10 -5.39 -1.20
CA TYR A 81 4.56 -4.24 -0.51
C TYR A 81 3.60 -3.47 -1.41
N ILE A 82 2.42 -3.19 -0.87
CA ILE A 82 1.37 -2.36 -1.49
C ILE A 82 0.98 -1.24 -0.52
N ASP A 83 0.28 -0.23 -1.02
CA ASP A 83 -0.19 0.90 -0.19
C ASP A 83 -1.13 0.41 0.92
N ILE A 84 -0.97 0.92 2.15
CA ILE A 84 -1.61 0.34 3.35
C ILE A 84 -3.14 0.35 3.29
N GLY A 85 -3.73 1.41 2.72
CA GLY A 85 -5.19 1.52 2.55
C GLY A 85 -5.75 0.71 1.38
N LYS A 86 -4.90 0.09 0.55
CA LYS A 86 -5.32 -0.69 -0.61
C LYS A 86 -5.33 -2.19 -0.33
N SER A 87 -6.25 -2.92 -0.95
CA SER A 87 -6.18 -4.39 -0.98
C SER A 87 -5.34 -4.86 -2.18
N TRP A 88 -4.98 -6.14 -2.21
CA TRP A 88 -4.31 -6.73 -3.38
C TRP A 88 -5.07 -6.51 -4.69
N PHE A 89 -6.40 -6.39 -4.66
CA PHE A 89 -7.23 -6.28 -5.86
C PHE A 89 -7.29 -4.86 -6.43
N ILE A 90 -7.09 -3.86 -5.58
CA ILE A 90 -7.18 -2.44 -5.95
C ILE A 90 -5.84 -1.72 -5.86
N ALA A 91 -4.78 -2.38 -5.39
CA ALA A 91 -3.45 -1.80 -5.35
C ALA A 91 -3.00 -1.44 -6.77
N GLU A 92 -2.46 -0.24 -6.93
CA GLU A 92 -1.95 0.28 -8.19
C GLU A 92 -0.44 0.09 -8.31
N ASN A 93 0.24 -0.02 -7.16
CA ASN A 93 1.68 -0.11 -7.06
C ASN A 93 2.09 -1.42 -6.36
N LEU A 94 3.26 -1.94 -6.75
CA LEU A 94 3.88 -3.10 -6.13
C LEU A 94 5.38 -2.87 -5.94
N TYR A 95 5.86 -3.11 -4.73
CA TYR A 95 7.26 -2.92 -4.34
C TYR A 95 7.85 -4.19 -3.71
N THR A 96 9.18 -4.28 -3.70
CA THR A 96 9.92 -5.36 -3.01
C THR A 96 10.43 -4.93 -1.63
N ASN A 97 10.22 -3.69 -1.23
CA ASN A 97 10.58 -3.18 0.08
C ASN A 97 9.54 -2.18 0.62
N GLU A 98 9.51 -2.04 1.94
CA GLU A 98 8.60 -1.11 2.63
C GLU A 98 8.95 0.37 2.41
N ALA A 99 10.19 0.67 2.01
CA ALA A 99 10.68 2.02 1.80
C ALA A 99 10.18 2.66 0.48
N ARG A 100 9.38 1.94 -0.32
CA ARG A 100 8.84 2.42 -1.61
C ARG A 100 9.92 2.79 -2.65
N THR A 101 11.16 2.31 -2.49
CA THR A 101 12.26 2.69 -3.39
C THR A 101 12.48 1.72 -4.54
N ILE A 102 12.01 0.47 -4.43
CA ILE A 102 12.22 -0.56 -5.45
C ILE A 102 10.88 -1.14 -5.89
N LYS A 103 10.48 -0.87 -7.13
CA LYS A 103 9.32 -1.50 -7.77
C LYS A 103 9.58 -2.99 -8.00
N ALA A 104 8.52 -3.78 -7.90
CA ALA A 104 8.59 -5.19 -8.27
C ALA A 104 8.90 -5.35 -9.77
N SER A 105 9.67 -6.38 -10.12
CA SER A 105 10.00 -6.72 -11.51
C SER A 105 8.75 -7.16 -12.29
N ALA A 106 8.73 -6.99 -13.60
CA ALA A 106 7.62 -7.48 -14.43
C ALA A 106 7.44 -9.00 -14.30
N SER A 107 6.23 -9.44 -13.93
CA SER A 107 5.90 -10.86 -13.70
C SER A 107 4.41 -11.06 -13.46
N TRP A 108 3.99 -12.33 -13.36
CA TRP A 108 2.74 -12.68 -12.70
C TRP A 108 2.93 -12.78 -11.20
N TYR A 109 2.02 -12.15 -10.47
CA TYR A 109 1.94 -12.16 -9.02
C TYR A 109 0.59 -12.72 -8.61
N ALA A 110 0.57 -13.67 -7.68
CA ALA A 110 -0.66 -14.38 -7.34
C ALA A 110 -0.84 -14.55 -5.84
N THR A 111 -2.09 -14.50 -5.43
CA THR A 111 -2.57 -15.12 -4.19
C THR A 111 -3.00 -16.56 -4.50
N ALA A 112 -3.58 -17.26 -3.52
CA ALA A 112 -4.15 -18.58 -3.73
C ALA A 112 -5.32 -18.61 -4.75
N THR A 113 -5.98 -17.47 -4.98
CA THR A 113 -7.23 -17.40 -5.76
C THR A 113 -7.16 -16.48 -6.97
N THR A 114 -6.22 -15.55 -7.02
CA THR A 114 -6.18 -14.52 -8.08
C THR A 114 -4.75 -14.16 -8.43
N ALA A 115 -4.47 -14.07 -9.73
CA ALA A 115 -3.23 -13.59 -10.28
C ALA A 115 -3.42 -12.24 -10.98
N ARG A 116 -2.47 -11.34 -10.76
CA ARG A 116 -2.37 -10.05 -11.47
C ARG A 116 -1.05 -10.02 -12.23
N ASN A 117 -1.08 -9.57 -13.48
CA ASN A 117 0.13 -9.32 -14.26
C ASN A 117 0.64 -7.92 -13.97
N TRP A 118 1.88 -7.81 -13.52
CA TRP A 118 2.58 -6.55 -13.28
C TRP A 118 3.62 -6.34 -14.37
N ASN A 119 3.59 -5.20 -15.05
CA ASN A 119 4.53 -4.90 -16.15
C ASN A 119 5.80 -4.16 -15.69
N GLY A 120 6.02 -4.01 -14.39
CA GLY A 120 7.11 -3.20 -13.82
C GLY A 120 6.65 -1.81 -13.34
N SER A 121 5.48 -1.34 -13.78
CA SER A 121 4.97 -0.02 -13.42
C SER A 121 3.48 0.03 -13.11
N SER A 122 2.70 -0.92 -13.61
CA SER A 122 1.24 -1.00 -13.45
C SER A 122 0.75 -2.44 -13.56
N PHE A 123 -0.43 -2.70 -13.02
CA PHE A 123 -1.13 -3.96 -13.23
C PHE A 123 -1.91 -3.91 -14.55
N THR A 124 -1.63 -4.87 -15.45
CA THR A 124 -2.20 -4.89 -16.80
C THR A 124 -3.35 -5.88 -16.94
N GLN A 125 -3.39 -6.91 -16.09
CA GLN A 125 -4.41 -7.96 -16.12
C GLN A 125 -4.69 -8.46 -14.70
N THR A 126 -5.93 -8.88 -14.46
CA THR A 126 -6.35 -9.59 -13.24
C THR A 126 -7.18 -10.79 -13.67
N LEU A 127 -6.74 -11.99 -13.30
CA LEU A 127 -7.36 -13.26 -13.68
C LEU A 127 -7.44 -14.20 -12.47
N PRO A 128 -8.46 -15.07 -12.38
CA PRO A 128 -8.50 -16.09 -11.34
C PRO A 128 -7.35 -17.09 -11.48
N CYS A 129 -6.94 -17.68 -10.37
CA CYS A 129 -6.11 -18.88 -10.35
C CYS A 129 -7.01 -20.08 -10.61
N LEU A 130 -6.93 -20.61 -11.83
CA LEU A 130 -7.64 -21.81 -12.29
C LEU A 130 -6.68 -22.99 -12.32
#